data_AF-A0A433N576-F1
#
_entry.id   AF-A0A433N576-F1
#
_cell.length_a   1.000
_cell.length_b   1.000
_cell.length_c   1.000
_cell.angle_alpha   90.00
_cell.angle_beta   90.00
_cell.angle_gamma   90.00
#
_symmetry.space_group_name_H-M   'P 1'
#
loop_
_entity.id
_entity.type
_entity.pdbx_description
1 polymer ?
#
loop_
_entity_poly.entity_id
_entity_poly.type
_entity_poly.pdbx_seq_one_letter_code
_entity_poly.pdbx_strand_id
1 'polypeptide(L)'
;MPMELHFIPVEEFYFALTLAVRTLEELDKPGLVEQVRSRLLAECGKPSTVAPGKQNTFNYVFKVQGIDCSPAPELIVSISDWQNKLRLSSDYGWMLDEQRKPIHTEKFDQRPHFTKQLRSHLQQWLEIPFS
;
A
#
# COMPACT_ATOMS: atom_id res chain seq x y z
N MET A 1 -17.98 6.12 3.70
CA MET A 1 -17.57 6.68 2.40
C MET A 1 -16.79 5.61 1.66
N PRO A 2 -16.79 5.55 0.32
CA PRO A 2 -15.93 4.61 -0.41
C PRO A 2 -14.45 4.90 -0.11
N MET A 3 -13.59 3.89 -0.28
CA MET A 3 -12.14 4.04 -0.14
C MET A 3 -11.59 4.97 -1.23
N GLU A 4 -10.69 5.88 -0.85
CA GLU A 4 -9.97 6.77 -1.77
C GLU A 4 -8.47 6.70 -1.50
N LEU A 5 -7.67 6.69 -2.56
CA LEU A 5 -6.20 6.64 -2.51
C LEU A 5 -5.61 7.97 -2.97
N HIS A 6 -4.94 8.67 -2.06
CA HIS A 6 -4.26 9.93 -2.33
C HIS A 6 -2.76 9.67 -2.44
N PHE A 7 -2.22 9.80 -3.66
CA PHE A 7 -0.82 9.50 -3.94
C PHE A 7 0.14 10.40 -3.16
N ILE A 8 1.16 9.80 -2.56
CA ILE A 8 2.27 10.50 -1.88
C ILE A 8 3.49 10.50 -2.81
N PRO A 9 3.88 11.65 -3.37
CA PRO A 9 5.03 11.74 -4.25
C PRO A 9 6.34 11.61 -3.45
N VAL A 10 7.46 11.39 -4.15
CA VAL A 10 8.77 11.14 -3.52
C VAL A 10 9.22 12.28 -2.62
N GLU A 11 8.85 13.52 -2.95
CA GLU A 11 9.16 14.72 -2.19
C GLU A 11 8.52 14.70 -0.79
N GLU A 12 7.39 14.00 -0.63
CA GLU A 12 6.63 13.88 0.62
C GLU A 12 6.86 12.52 1.32
N PHE A 13 7.63 11.62 0.70
CA PHE A 13 7.78 10.24 1.12
C PHE A 13 8.47 10.06 2.49
N TYR A 14 9.29 11.02 2.92
CA TYR A 14 9.97 10.97 4.23
C TYR A 14 9.01 10.76 5.42
N PHE A 15 7.75 11.18 5.28
CA PHE A 15 6.72 10.94 6.29
C PHE A 15 6.33 9.46 6.41
N ALA A 16 6.21 8.73 5.30
CA ALA A 16 5.78 7.34 5.26
C ALA A 16 6.80 6.37 5.88
N LEU A 17 8.09 6.74 5.92
CA LEU A 17 9.16 5.94 6.54
C LEU A 17 9.02 5.78 8.06
N THR A 18 8.18 6.60 8.69
CA THR A 18 7.98 6.57 10.15
C THR A 18 6.89 5.63 10.62
N LEU A 19 6.22 4.92 9.70
CA LEU A 19 5.00 4.18 9.98
C LEU A 19 5.21 2.68 10.12
N ALA A 20 4.29 2.02 10.81
CA ALA A 20 4.32 0.59 11.08
C ALA A 20 3.81 -0.26 9.88
N VAL A 21 4.19 0.09 8.66
CA VAL A 21 3.71 -0.59 7.44
C VAL A 21 4.12 -2.05 7.43
N ARG A 22 3.17 -2.96 7.16
CA ARG A 22 3.36 -4.41 7.10
C ARG A 22 2.71 -5.00 5.87
N THR A 23 3.32 -6.05 5.32
CA THR A 23 2.75 -6.82 4.20
C THR A 23 1.32 -7.28 4.55
N LEU A 24 0.41 -7.04 3.63
CA LEU A 24 -0.97 -7.53 3.66
C LEU A 24 -1.09 -8.80 2.82
N GLU A 25 -0.57 -8.75 1.60
CA GLU A 25 -0.69 -9.81 0.60
C GLU A 25 0.45 -9.70 -0.43
N GLU A 26 0.86 -10.83 -0.97
CA GLU A 26 1.73 -10.92 -2.15
C GLU A 26 1.00 -11.70 -3.24
N LEU A 27 0.87 -11.09 -4.41
CA LEU A 27 0.17 -11.65 -5.55
C LEU A 27 1.19 -12.12 -6.58
N ASP A 28 1.24 -13.43 -6.76
CA ASP A 28 2.16 -14.11 -7.66
C ASP A 28 1.42 -14.50 -8.94
N LYS A 29 1.28 -13.52 -9.85
CA LYS A 29 0.61 -13.69 -11.14
C LYS A 29 1.53 -13.20 -12.26
N PRO A 30 1.84 -14.05 -13.26
CA PRO A 30 2.70 -13.64 -14.36
C PRO A 30 2.22 -12.37 -15.06
N GLY A 31 3.13 -11.40 -15.21
CA GLY A 31 2.86 -10.12 -15.88
C GLY A 31 2.03 -9.12 -15.07
N LEU A 32 1.54 -9.48 -13.87
CA LEU A 32 0.72 -8.57 -13.06
C LEU A 32 1.52 -7.35 -12.60
N VAL A 33 2.76 -7.56 -12.14
CA VAL A 33 3.67 -6.49 -11.69
C VAL A 33 3.85 -5.43 -12.77
N GLU A 34 4.10 -5.86 -14.00
CA GLU A 34 4.31 -4.97 -15.14
C GLU A 34 3.05 -4.20 -15.54
N GLN A 35 1.90 -4.86 -15.54
CA GLN A 35 0.60 -4.20 -15.81
C GLN A 35 0.29 -3.13 -14.77
N VAL A 36 0.44 -3.47 -13.48
CA VAL A 36 0.19 -2.53 -12.38
C VAL A 36 1.18 -1.38 -12.41
N ARG A 37 2.47 -1.66 -12.63
CA ARG A 37 3.50 -0.61 -12.80
C ARG A 37 3.13 0.36 -13.91
N SER A 38 2.71 -0.16 -15.07
CA SER A 38 2.34 0.68 -16.21
C SER A 38 1.14 1.57 -15.91
N ARG A 39 0.11 1.06 -15.22
CA ARG A 39 -1.06 1.85 -14.84
C ARG A 39 -0.72 2.90 -13.78
N LEU A 40 0.00 2.52 -12.72
CA LEU A 40 0.43 3.47 -11.69
C LEU A 40 1.34 4.56 -12.24
N LEU A 41 2.18 4.25 -13.23
CA LEU A 41 2.99 5.25 -13.93
C LEU A 41 2.12 6.25 -14.70
N ALA A 42 1.04 5.79 -15.35
CA ALA A 42 0.12 6.65 -16.07
C ALA A 42 -0.71 7.55 -15.12
N GLU A 43 -1.18 6.99 -14.00
CA GLU A 43 -2.04 7.69 -13.04
C GLU A 43 -1.26 8.64 -12.11
N CYS A 44 -0.09 8.20 -11.63
CA CYS A 44 0.64 8.88 -10.56
C CYS A 44 2.00 9.44 -11.01
N GLY A 45 2.46 9.11 -12.22
CA GLY A 45 3.81 9.45 -12.66
C GLY A 45 4.86 8.59 -11.95
N LYS A 46 5.91 9.22 -11.42
CA LYS A 46 7.05 8.50 -10.86
C LYS A 46 6.70 7.81 -9.53
N PRO A 47 7.31 6.64 -9.20
CA PRO A 47 7.12 6.00 -7.90
C PRO A 47 7.53 6.89 -6.72
N SER A 48 6.96 6.65 -5.55
CA SER A 48 7.26 7.35 -4.29
C SER A 48 8.68 7.09 -3.77
N THR A 49 9.36 6.03 -4.24
CA THR A 49 10.77 5.78 -3.94
C THR A 49 11.56 5.38 -5.17
N VAL A 50 12.80 5.85 -5.24
CA VAL A 50 13.81 5.34 -6.17
C VAL A 50 14.48 4.13 -5.52
N ALA A 51 13.97 2.93 -5.78
CA ALA A 51 14.55 1.71 -5.20
C ALA A 51 15.77 1.25 -6.03
N PRO A 52 16.96 1.11 -5.42
CA PRO A 52 18.21 0.84 -6.14
C PRO A 52 18.48 -0.67 -6.31
N GLY A 53 17.49 -1.46 -6.75
CA GLY A 53 17.66 -2.91 -6.82
C GLY A 53 16.66 -3.66 -7.70
N LYS A 54 17.09 -4.82 -8.21
CA LYS A 54 16.27 -5.69 -9.09
C LYS A 54 15.02 -6.28 -8.43
N GLN A 55 14.94 -6.26 -7.10
CA GLN A 55 13.90 -6.94 -6.33
C GLN A 55 12.78 -6.01 -5.85
N ASN A 56 12.89 -4.70 -6.08
CA ASN A 56 11.89 -3.71 -5.75
C ASN A 56 11.98 -2.63 -6.81
N THR A 57 11.39 -2.87 -7.98
CA THR A 57 11.54 -1.96 -9.13
C THR A 57 10.67 -0.71 -9.03
N PHE A 58 9.64 -0.71 -8.16
CA PHE A 58 8.82 0.44 -7.85
C PHE A 58 8.15 0.31 -6.48
N ASN A 59 7.78 1.45 -5.90
CA ASN A 59 6.91 1.55 -4.73
C ASN A 59 6.07 2.81 -4.83
N TYR A 60 4.75 2.67 -4.92
CA TYR A 60 3.80 3.78 -4.86
C TYR A 60 3.10 3.75 -3.51
N VAL A 61 3.08 4.88 -2.82
CA VAL A 61 2.50 5.03 -1.49
C VAL A 61 1.34 6.00 -1.53
N PHE A 62 0.31 5.67 -0.77
CA PHE A 62 -0.95 6.40 -0.75
C PHE A 62 -1.42 6.63 0.68
N LYS A 63 -1.96 7.82 0.94
CA LYS A 63 -2.87 8.03 2.08
C LYS A 63 -4.23 7.49 1.71
N VAL A 64 -4.85 6.77 2.63
CA VAL A 64 -6.19 6.19 2.44
C VAL A 64 -7.22 7.02 3.18
N GLN A 65 -8.28 7.42 2.49
CA GLN A 65 -9.47 8.02 3.08
C GLN A 65 -10.69 7.11 2.94
N GLY A 66 -11.74 7.39 3.72
CA GLY A 66 -12.99 6.61 3.71
C GLY A 66 -12.95 5.30 4.50
N ILE A 67 -11.81 4.97 5.12
CA ILE A 67 -11.61 3.79 5.97
C ILE A 67 -11.33 4.22 7.41
N ASP A 68 -12.03 3.61 8.37
CA ASP A 68 -11.75 3.81 9.79
C ASP A 68 -10.48 3.04 10.19
N CYS A 69 -9.45 3.79 10.54
CA CYS A 69 -8.15 3.30 11.00
C CYS A 69 -7.85 3.68 12.46
N SER A 70 -8.85 4.19 13.20
CA SER A 70 -8.68 4.61 14.59
C SER A 70 -8.08 3.46 15.44
N PRO A 71 -7.15 3.76 16.36
CA PRO A 71 -6.73 5.09 16.83
C PRO A 71 -5.64 5.76 15.98
N ALA A 72 -5.19 5.15 14.87
CA ALA A 72 -4.21 5.79 14.01
C ALA A 72 -4.83 7.05 13.35
N PRO A 73 -4.09 8.16 13.27
CA PRO A 73 -4.60 9.41 12.69
C PRO A 73 -4.70 9.36 11.16
N GLU A 74 -3.88 8.51 10.54
CA GLU A 74 -3.81 8.32 9.10
C GLU A 74 -3.62 6.84 8.79
N LEU A 75 -3.96 6.46 7.56
CA LEU A 75 -3.79 5.12 7.05
C LEU A 75 -2.96 5.17 5.77
N ILE A 76 -1.89 4.39 5.72
CA ILE A 76 -1.01 4.29 4.56
C ILE A 76 -1.14 2.94 3.89
N VAL A 77 -1.14 2.95 2.58
CA VAL A 77 -0.98 1.76 1.73
C VAL A 77 0.23 1.95 0.83
N SER A 78 0.97 0.87 0.61
CA SER A 78 2.01 0.81 -0.40
C SER A 78 1.75 -0.33 -1.39
N ILE A 79 2.01 -0.03 -2.67
CA ILE A 79 1.94 -0.98 -3.78
C ILE A 79 3.32 -1.05 -4.40
N SER A 80 3.96 -2.21 -4.28
CA SER A 80 5.35 -2.38 -4.70
C SER A 80 5.58 -3.69 -5.42
N ASP A 81 6.66 -3.73 -6.19
CA ASP A 81 7.26 -4.98 -6.64
C ASP A 81 8.08 -5.59 -5.50
N TRP A 82 7.93 -6.89 -5.30
CA TRP A 82 8.84 -7.70 -4.51
C TRP A 82 9.16 -9.01 -5.22
N GLN A 83 10.38 -9.12 -5.76
CA GLN A 83 10.84 -10.32 -6.46
C GLN A 83 9.85 -10.77 -7.57
N ASN A 84 9.34 -9.83 -8.37
CA ASN A 84 8.36 -10.08 -9.43
C ASN A 84 6.98 -10.54 -8.92
N LYS A 85 6.66 -10.26 -7.65
CA LYS A 85 5.32 -10.37 -7.08
C LYS A 85 4.79 -8.98 -6.76
N LEU A 86 3.50 -8.77 -6.96
CA LEU A 86 2.86 -7.54 -6.54
C LEU A 86 2.61 -7.62 -5.03
N ARG A 87 3.29 -6.78 -4.26
CA ARG A 87 3.13 -6.70 -2.81
C ARG A 87 2.22 -5.53 -2.45
N LEU A 88 1.18 -5.83 -1.67
CA LEU A 88 0.35 -4.84 -1.00
C LEU A 88 0.77 -4.77 0.47
N SER A 89 1.01 -3.57 0.97
CA SER A 89 1.35 -3.35 2.38
C SER A 89 0.55 -2.20 2.97
N SER A 90 0.33 -2.24 4.28
CA SER A 90 -0.33 -1.16 5.01
C SER A 90 -0.01 -1.23 6.49
N ASP A 91 -0.09 -0.09 7.15
CA ASP A 91 -0.13 0.03 8.60
C ASP A 91 -1.54 -0.22 9.19
N TYR A 92 -2.55 -0.60 8.40
CA TYR A 92 -3.88 -0.94 8.93
C TYR A 92 -3.81 -1.97 10.06
N GLY A 93 -4.37 -1.64 11.22
CA GLY A 93 -4.33 -2.50 12.40
C GLY A 93 -2.99 -2.47 13.17
N TRP A 94 -2.05 -1.63 12.75
CA TRP A 94 -0.79 -1.36 13.44
C TRP A 94 -0.69 0.11 13.79
N MET A 95 0.04 0.39 14.86
CA MET A 95 0.55 1.72 15.14
C MET A 95 1.91 1.60 15.82
N LEU A 96 2.58 2.73 16.02
CA LEU A 96 3.75 2.79 16.88
C LEU A 96 3.32 3.25 18.27
N ASP A 97 3.85 2.62 19.31
CA ASP A 97 3.73 3.10 20.68
C ASP A 97 4.66 4.32 20.92
N GLU A 98 4.64 4.86 22.14
CA GLU A 98 5.49 6.00 22.55
C GLU A 98 6.99 5.74 22.39
N GLN A 99 7.42 4.46 22.39
CA GLN A 99 8.80 4.04 22.21
C GLN A 99 9.12 3.71 20.74
N ARG A 100 8.21 4.04 19.81
CA ARG A 100 8.29 3.70 18.39
C ARG A 100 8.31 2.19 18.12
N LYS A 101 7.74 1.38 19.02
CA LYS A 101 7.57 -0.05 18.79
C LYS A 101 6.25 -0.33 18.09
N PRO A 102 6.24 -1.18 17.06
CA PRO A 102 5.01 -1.61 16.41
C PRO A 102 4.12 -2.40 17.38
N ILE A 103 2.87 -1.96 17.52
CA ILE A 103 1.84 -2.62 18.33
C ILE A 103 0.57 -2.85 17.49
N HIS A 104 -0.20 -3.88 17.82
CA HIS A 104 -1.51 -4.12 17.22
C HIS A 104 -2.54 -3.13 17.78
N THR A 105 -3.45 -2.69 16.93
CA THR A 105 -4.67 -2.00 17.34
C THR A 105 -5.85 -2.98 17.36
N GLU A 106 -7.00 -2.54 17.86
CA GLU A 106 -8.26 -3.32 17.83
C GLU A 106 -8.70 -3.69 16.40
N LYS A 107 -8.17 -3.01 15.38
CA LYS A 107 -8.47 -3.28 13.97
C LYS A 107 -7.58 -4.37 13.37
N PHE A 108 -6.58 -4.87 14.10
CA PHE A 108 -5.62 -5.85 13.58
C PHE A 108 -6.29 -7.08 12.97
N ASP A 109 -7.29 -7.64 13.64
CA ASP A 109 -8.01 -8.83 13.17
C ASP A 109 -8.88 -8.55 11.94
N GLN A 110 -9.10 -7.28 11.58
CA GLN A 110 -9.85 -6.86 10.39
C GLN A 110 -8.95 -6.72 9.16
N ARG A 111 -7.62 -6.91 9.29
CA ARG A 111 -6.67 -6.85 8.17
C ARG A 111 -7.10 -7.70 6.97
N PRO A 112 -7.58 -8.96 7.11
CA PRO A 112 -8.03 -9.74 5.95
C PRO A 112 -9.21 -9.11 5.21
N HIS A 113 -10.12 -8.45 5.93
CA HIS A 113 -11.25 -7.73 5.32
C HIS A 113 -10.76 -6.48 4.59
N PHE A 114 -9.90 -5.69 5.23
CA PHE A 114 -9.27 -4.52 4.61
C PHE A 114 -8.49 -4.89 3.34
N THR A 115 -7.69 -5.96 3.36
CA THR A 115 -6.96 -6.47 2.19
C THR A 115 -7.92 -6.75 1.02
N LYS A 116 -9.06 -7.39 1.27
CA LYS A 116 -10.07 -7.66 0.22
C LYS A 116 -10.68 -6.38 -0.34
N GLN A 117 -10.96 -5.39 0.52
CA GLN A 117 -11.48 -4.09 0.09
C GLN A 117 -10.44 -3.36 -0.78
N LEU A 118 -9.20 -3.25 -0.30
CA LEU A 118 -8.10 -2.63 -1.04
C LEU A 118 -7.89 -3.32 -2.39
N ARG A 119 -7.85 -4.65 -2.40
CA ARG A 119 -7.71 -5.42 -3.64
C ARG A 119 -8.83 -5.12 -4.62
N SER A 120 -10.08 -5.11 -4.15
CA SER A 120 -11.24 -4.83 -4.99
C SER A 120 -11.19 -3.41 -5.57
N HIS A 121 -10.83 -2.43 -4.75
CA HIS A 121 -10.65 -1.05 -5.17
C HIS A 121 -9.54 -0.91 -6.22
N LEU A 122 -8.38 -1.53 -6.02
CA LEU A 122 -7.26 -1.49 -6.98
C LEU A 122 -7.61 -2.14 -8.31
N GLN A 123 -8.31 -3.28 -8.30
CA GLN A 123 -8.76 -3.93 -9.54
C GLN A 123 -9.71 -3.03 -10.34
N GLN A 124 -10.60 -2.31 -9.65
CA GLN A 124 -11.56 -1.40 -10.27
C GLN A 124 -10.87 -0.14 -10.81
N TRP A 125 -10.04 0.51 -9.98
CA TRP A 125 -9.36 1.74 -10.34
C TRP A 125 -8.33 1.54 -11.45
N LEU A 126 -7.51 0.49 -11.38
CA LEU A 126 -6.48 0.22 -12.38
C LEU A 126 -6.99 -0.58 -13.59
N GLU A 127 -8.23 -1.06 -13.53
CA GLU A 127 -8.84 -1.94 -14.54
C GLU A 127 -8.02 -3.22 -14.81
N ILE A 128 -7.43 -3.81 -13.77
CA ILE A 128 -6.58 -5.01 -13.87
C ILE A 128 -7.16 -6.13 -12.99
N PRO A 129 -7.39 -7.34 -13.52
CA PRO A 129 -7.83 -8.48 -12.73
C PRO A 129 -6.66 -9.07 -11.92
N PHE A 130 -6.81 -9.16 -10.59
CA PHE A 130 -5.80 -9.74 -9.71
C PHE A 130 -6.02 -11.25 -9.47
N SER A 131 -7.14 -11.79 -9.98
CA SER A 131 -7.44 -13.23 -10.10
C SER A 131 -7.10 -13.76 -11.49
#